data_AF-A0A1G8DNW4-F1
#
_entry.id   AF-A0A1G8DNW4-F1
#
_cell.length_a   1.000
_cell.length_b   1.000
_cell.length_c   1.000
_cell.angle_alpha   90.00
_cell.angle_beta   90.00
_cell.angle_gamma   90.00
#
_symmetry.space_group_name_H-M   'P 1'
#
loop_
_entity.id
_entity.type
_entity.pdbx_description
1 polymer ?
#
loop_
_entity_poly.entity_id
_entity_poly.type
_entity_poly.pdbx_seq_one_letter_code
_entity_poly.pdbx_strand_id
1 'polypeptide(L)'
;MTMALHGPLRTASAHLAADVDLIQGATRRLLLALLELDETDLAATASSGLGTKRHVLARLVRQSDRATAALELRAAPIPDDTLLRAPLRAVVDAVTTSLGATLASLTTLAPGAPMHAALGIAADHLAWLELTHVDLADDYDVTHIPNPALDAVAAHLHDQTNSPFAPLVAA
;
A
#
# COMPACT_ATOMS: atom_id res chain seq x y z
N MET A 1 19.52 -28.17 -12.87
CA MET A 1 18.75 -28.15 -14.15
C MET A 1 17.89 -26.90 -14.14
N THR A 2 18.27 -25.88 -14.88
CA THR A 2 17.51 -24.63 -15.04
C THR A 2 16.42 -24.85 -16.08
N MET A 3 15.16 -24.98 -15.66
CA MET A 3 14.04 -24.97 -16.60
C MET A 3 13.96 -23.61 -17.27
N ALA A 4 14.09 -23.56 -18.59
CA ALA A 4 13.81 -22.36 -19.36
C ALA A 4 12.32 -22.01 -19.19
N LEU A 5 12.03 -20.87 -18.57
CA LEU A 5 10.68 -20.32 -18.49
C LEU A 5 10.18 -20.05 -19.91
N HIS A 6 9.02 -20.60 -20.26
CA HIS A 6 8.38 -20.37 -21.57
C HIS A 6 7.96 -18.89 -21.71
N GLY A 7 7.85 -18.40 -22.95
CA GLY A 7 7.66 -16.98 -23.29
C GLY A 7 6.69 -16.19 -22.39
N PRO A 8 5.44 -16.64 -22.16
CA PRO A 8 4.47 -15.93 -21.33
C PRO A 8 4.88 -15.77 -19.87
N LEU A 9 5.49 -16.80 -19.27
CA LEU A 9 5.98 -16.75 -17.89
C LEU A 9 7.17 -15.81 -17.76
N ARG A 10 8.07 -15.80 -18.74
CA ARG A 10 9.19 -14.85 -18.78
C ARG A 10 8.70 -13.40 -18.86
N THR A 11 7.69 -13.12 -19.69
CA THR A 11 7.08 -11.79 -19.77
C THR A 11 6.42 -11.38 -18.45
N ALA A 12 5.64 -12.29 -17.84
CA ALA A 12 5.02 -12.03 -16.53
C ALA A 12 6.06 -11.77 -15.44
N SER A 13 7.17 -12.51 -15.43
CA SER A 13 8.28 -12.29 -14.49
C SER A 13 8.95 -10.94 -14.70
N ALA A 14 9.13 -10.50 -15.95
CA ALA A 14 9.68 -9.18 -16.25
C ALA A 14 8.75 -8.04 -15.81
N HIS A 15 7.44 -8.19 -16.03
CA HIS A 15 6.46 -7.20 -15.55
C HIS A 15 6.44 -7.11 -14.03
N LEU A 16 6.41 -8.25 -13.33
CA LEU A 16 6.45 -8.25 -11.86
C LEU A 16 7.75 -7.62 -11.33
N ALA A 17 8.89 -7.89 -11.96
CA ALA A 17 10.15 -7.26 -11.58
C ALA A 17 10.08 -5.74 -11.73
N ALA A 18 9.49 -5.24 -12.82
CA ALA A 18 9.29 -3.80 -13.01
C ALA A 18 8.35 -3.21 -11.95
N ASP A 19 7.24 -3.87 -11.63
CA ASP A 19 6.32 -3.42 -10.57
C ASP A 19 7.01 -3.41 -9.20
N VAL A 20 7.84 -4.41 -8.90
CA VAL A 20 8.64 -4.46 -7.66
C VAL A 20 9.61 -3.29 -7.59
N ASP A 21 10.32 -2.96 -8.66
CA ASP A 21 11.24 -1.82 -8.69
C ASP A 21 10.48 -0.49 -8.43
N LEU A 22 9.29 -0.35 -8.98
CA LEU A 22 8.41 0.81 -8.75
C LEU A 22 7.94 0.88 -7.28
N ILE A 23 7.49 -0.25 -6.73
CA ILE A 23 7.06 -0.37 -5.32
C ILE A 23 8.23 -0.03 -4.39
N GLN A 24 9.44 -0.51 -4.67
CA GLN A 24 10.64 -0.16 -3.89
C GLN A 24 10.93 1.35 -3.95
N GLY A 25 10.82 1.96 -5.13
CA GLY A 25 10.97 3.40 -5.29
C GLY A 25 9.93 4.20 -4.49
N ALA A 26 8.66 3.82 -4.59
CA ALA A 26 7.56 4.45 -3.85
C ALA A 26 7.69 4.25 -2.33
N THR A 27 8.08 3.06 -1.90
CA THR A 27 8.33 2.74 -0.49
C THR A 27 9.47 3.60 0.06
N ARG A 28 10.60 3.69 -0.65
CA ARG A 28 11.73 4.53 -0.21
C ARG A 28 11.33 5.99 -0.06
N ARG A 29 10.60 6.55 -1.01
CA ARG A 29 10.10 7.93 -0.94
C ARG A 29 9.21 8.12 0.28
N LEU A 30 8.30 7.17 0.53
CA LEU A 30 7.39 7.27 1.67
C LEU A 30 8.18 7.22 2.98
N LEU A 31 9.12 6.29 3.11
CA LEU A 31 9.97 6.20 4.30
C LEU A 31 10.76 7.48 4.55
N LEU A 32 11.19 8.20 3.51
CA LEU A 32 11.83 9.52 3.66
C LEU A 32 10.83 10.57 4.14
N ALA A 33 9.63 10.62 3.57
CA ALA A 33 8.58 11.55 4.02
C ALA A 33 8.16 11.29 5.48
N LEU A 34 8.13 10.02 5.92
CA LEU A 34 7.86 9.66 7.31
C LEU A 34 8.87 10.22 8.31
N LEU A 35 10.10 10.54 7.88
CA LEU A 35 11.11 11.13 8.76
C LEU A 35 10.85 12.62 9.05
N GLU A 36 10.13 13.30 8.16
CA GLU A 36 9.79 14.72 8.27
C GLU A 36 8.47 14.94 9.02
N LEU A 37 7.67 13.88 9.21
CA LEU A 37 6.37 13.95 9.89
C LEU A 37 6.53 14.13 11.41
N ASP A 38 5.72 15.00 11.98
CA ASP A 38 5.50 15.07 13.43
C ASP A 38 4.08 14.64 13.85
N GLU A 39 3.79 14.70 15.16
CA GLU A 39 2.45 14.34 15.69
C GLU A 39 1.35 15.31 15.25
N THR A 40 1.68 16.57 15.00
CA THR A 40 0.73 17.57 14.51
C THR A 40 0.39 17.33 13.05
N ASP A 41 1.36 16.98 12.23
CA ASP A 41 1.14 16.56 10.85
C ASP A 41 0.28 15.30 10.78
N LEU A 42 0.54 14.34 11.67
CA LEU A 42 -0.21 13.08 11.72
C LEU A 42 -1.70 13.31 12.04
N ALA A 43 -2.00 14.35 12.82
CA ALA A 43 -3.35 14.81 13.12
C ALA A 43 -3.96 15.70 12.03
N ALA A 44 -3.16 16.24 11.11
CA ALA A 44 -3.64 17.07 10.01
C ALA A 44 -4.49 16.26 9.03
N THR A 45 -5.44 16.94 8.39
CA THR A 45 -6.33 16.35 7.37
C THR A 45 -5.53 15.89 6.16
N ALA A 46 -5.87 14.72 5.63
CA ALA A 46 -5.31 14.23 4.36
C ALA A 46 -5.79 15.07 3.17
N SER A 47 -5.02 15.11 2.08
CA SER A 47 -5.36 15.89 0.88
C SER A 47 -6.74 15.56 0.30
N SER A 48 -7.15 14.29 0.33
CA SER A 48 -8.49 13.86 -0.12
C SER A 48 -9.63 14.31 0.79
N GLY A 49 -9.37 14.83 1.99
CA GLY A 49 -10.37 15.11 3.01
C GLY A 49 -10.93 13.87 3.71
N LEU A 50 -10.43 12.66 3.37
CA LEU A 50 -10.87 11.39 3.95
C LEU A 50 -10.07 11.06 5.22
N GLY A 51 -10.32 11.81 6.28
CA GLY A 51 -9.68 11.65 7.58
C GLY A 51 -8.33 12.37 7.69
N THR A 52 -7.51 11.93 8.65
CA THR A 52 -6.18 12.52 8.91
C THR A 52 -5.06 11.73 8.25
N LYS A 53 -3.84 12.29 8.18
CA LYS A 53 -2.65 11.55 7.74
C LYS A 53 -2.44 10.24 8.52
N ARG A 54 -2.81 10.20 9.81
CA ARG A 54 -2.86 8.95 10.61
C ARG A 54 -3.77 7.89 10.00
N HIS A 55 -4.97 8.29 9.55
CA HIS A 55 -5.93 7.39 8.93
C HIS A 55 -5.40 6.85 7.60
N VAL A 56 -4.72 7.70 6.82
CA VAL A 56 -4.06 7.32 5.57
C VAL A 56 -2.99 6.26 5.83
N LEU A 57 -2.09 6.49 6.78
CA LEU A 57 -1.03 5.54 7.12
C LEU A 57 -1.59 4.22 7.69
N ALA A 58 -2.56 4.29 8.60
CA ALA A 58 -3.22 3.09 9.13
C ALA A 58 -3.92 2.27 8.02
N ARG A 59 -4.52 2.94 7.04
CA ARG A 59 -5.10 2.29 5.87
C ARG A 59 -4.03 1.64 5.00
N LEU A 60 -2.91 2.31 4.74
CA LEU A 60 -1.78 1.72 4.00
C LEU A 60 -1.28 0.45 4.68
N VAL A 61 -1.07 0.46 6.01
CA VAL A 61 -0.66 -0.73 6.77
C VAL A 61 -1.62 -1.88 6.54
N ARG A 62 -2.93 -1.65 6.69
CA ARG A 62 -3.95 -2.69 6.48
C ARG A 62 -3.92 -3.27 5.07
N GLN A 63 -3.74 -2.43 4.04
CA GLN A 63 -3.70 -2.92 2.66
C GLN A 63 -2.41 -3.69 2.38
N SER A 64 -1.28 -3.25 2.92
CA SER A 64 0.01 -3.93 2.83
C SER A 64 -0.04 -5.30 3.51
N ASP A 65 -0.63 -5.37 4.70
CA ASP A 65 -0.81 -6.63 5.44
C ASP A 65 -1.74 -7.61 4.72
N ARG A 66 -2.79 -7.10 4.06
CA ARG A 66 -3.67 -7.92 3.20
C ARG A 66 -2.96 -8.42 1.95
N ALA A 67 -2.16 -7.57 1.29
CA ALA A 67 -1.36 -7.96 0.13
C ALA A 67 -0.36 -9.05 0.52
N THR A 68 0.38 -8.85 1.61
CA THR A 68 1.28 -9.85 2.21
C THR A 68 0.54 -11.17 2.47
N ALA A 69 -0.62 -11.12 3.13
CA ALA A 69 -1.42 -12.31 3.41
C ALA A 69 -1.86 -13.04 2.14
N ALA A 70 -2.28 -12.30 1.10
CA ALA A 70 -2.69 -12.88 -0.17
C ALA A 70 -1.52 -13.54 -0.92
N LEU A 71 -0.34 -12.92 -0.92
CA LEU A 71 0.88 -13.48 -1.52
C LEU A 71 1.34 -14.74 -0.80
N GLU A 72 1.17 -14.77 0.53
CA GLU A 72 1.51 -15.91 1.39
C GLU A 72 0.40 -16.97 1.47
N LEU A 73 -0.71 -16.79 0.74
CA LEU A 73 -1.87 -17.68 0.75
C LEU A 73 -2.44 -17.95 2.15
N ARG A 74 -2.42 -16.93 3.01
CA ARG A 74 -2.97 -16.98 4.38
C ARG A 74 -4.19 -16.07 4.53
N ALA A 75 -4.92 -16.28 5.61
CA ALA A 75 -6.00 -15.38 5.98
C ALA A 75 -5.47 -13.96 6.27
N ALA A 76 -6.17 -12.96 5.76
CA ALA A 76 -5.88 -11.57 6.08
C ALA A 76 -6.06 -11.32 7.59
N PRO A 77 -5.18 -10.50 8.20
CA PRO A 77 -5.37 -10.10 9.59
C PRO A 77 -6.66 -9.29 9.75
N ILE A 78 -7.31 -9.44 10.90
CA ILE A 78 -8.47 -8.64 11.26
C ILE A 78 -7.95 -7.20 11.48
N PRO A 79 -8.54 -6.20 10.80
CA PRO A 79 -8.18 -4.81 11.03
C PRO A 79 -8.37 -4.43 12.50
N ASP A 80 -7.34 -3.83 13.09
CA ASP A 80 -7.42 -3.18 14.39
C ASP A 80 -7.14 -1.69 14.23
N ASP A 81 -7.94 -0.87 14.91
CA ASP A 81 -7.86 0.59 14.87
C ASP A 81 -6.93 1.16 15.95
N THR A 82 -6.07 0.31 16.53
CA THR A 82 -5.03 0.72 17.47
C THR A 82 -4.09 1.77 16.89
N LEU A 83 -3.78 1.69 15.59
CA LEU A 83 -2.96 2.70 14.90
C LEU A 83 -3.59 4.10 14.88
N LEU A 84 -4.91 4.23 14.97
CA LEU A 84 -5.59 5.54 15.00
C LEU A 84 -5.34 6.31 16.30
N ARG A 85 -4.89 5.62 17.35
CA ARG A 85 -4.56 6.18 18.67
C ARG A 85 -3.08 6.00 19.03
N ALA A 86 -2.29 5.44 18.11
CA ALA A 86 -0.90 5.14 18.35
C ALA A 86 -0.02 6.39 18.20
N PRO A 87 1.07 6.49 18.98
CA PRO A 87 2.08 7.53 18.78
C PRO A 87 2.77 7.35 17.42
N LEU A 88 3.28 8.45 16.86
CA LEU A 88 3.97 8.52 15.57
C LEU A 88 4.99 7.39 15.40
N ARG A 89 5.83 7.15 16.41
CA ARG A 89 6.82 6.05 16.37
C ARG A 89 6.17 4.70 16.06
N ALA A 90 5.08 4.37 16.73
CA ALA A 90 4.39 3.10 16.51
C ALA A 90 3.72 3.04 15.13
N VAL A 91 3.25 4.17 14.61
CA VAL A 91 2.73 4.27 13.23
C VAL A 91 3.86 4.03 12.22
N VAL A 92 5.01 4.70 12.39
CA VAL A 92 6.18 4.53 11.52
C VAL A 92 6.72 3.09 11.56
N ASP A 93 6.81 2.49 12.75
CA ASP A 93 7.23 1.10 12.92
C ASP A 93 6.27 0.14 12.18
N ALA A 94 4.96 0.36 12.27
CA ALA A 94 3.95 -0.45 11.60
C ALA A 94 3.98 -0.29 10.06
N VAL A 95 4.14 0.94 9.56
CA VAL A 95 4.28 1.19 8.12
C VAL A 95 5.53 0.52 7.58
N THR A 96 6.68 0.72 8.25
CA THR A 96 7.95 0.11 7.82
C THR A 96 7.87 -1.41 7.81
N THR A 97 7.27 -2.00 8.84
CA THR A 97 7.12 -3.46 8.96
C THR A 97 6.22 -4.02 7.86
N SER A 98 5.05 -3.43 7.65
CA SER A 98 4.07 -3.93 6.68
C SER A 98 4.54 -3.79 5.22
N LEU A 99 5.21 -2.67 4.88
CA LEU A 99 5.82 -2.48 3.56
C LEU A 99 7.00 -3.44 3.33
N GLY A 100 7.85 -3.60 4.35
CA GLY A 100 8.97 -4.55 4.29
C GLY A 100 8.50 -5.99 4.10
N ALA A 101 7.45 -6.41 4.81
CA ALA A 101 6.84 -7.72 4.66
C ALA A 101 6.27 -7.92 3.25
N THR A 102 5.53 -6.94 2.73
CA THR A 102 4.94 -7.02 1.38
C THR A 102 6.02 -7.15 0.30
N LEU A 103 7.07 -6.33 0.38
CA LEU A 103 8.22 -6.40 -0.53
C LEU A 103 8.97 -7.73 -0.44
N ALA A 104 9.14 -8.28 0.77
CA ALA A 104 9.72 -9.59 0.95
C ALA A 104 8.87 -10.66 0.25
N SER A 105 7.55 -10.70 0.50
CA SER A 105 6.66 -11.69 -0.14
C SER A 105 6.64 -11.57 -1.66
N LEU A 106 6.71 -10.36 -2.23
CA LEU A 106 6.77 -10.13 -3.68
C LEU A 106 8.10 -10.61 -4.29
N THR A 107 9.21 -10.47 -3.57
CA THR A 107 10.55 -10.84 -4.07
C THR A 107 10.89 -12.31 -3.83
N THR A 108 10.24 -12.98 -2.88
CA THR A 108 10.49 -14.38 -2.52
C THR A 108 9.35 -15.32 -2.89
N LEU A 109 8.63 -15.03 -3.98
CA LEU A 109 7.55 -15.88 -4.46
C LEU A 109 8.03 -17.32 -4.68
N ALA A 110 7.27 -18.28 -4.15
CA ALA A 110 7.58 -19.69 -4.29
C ALA A 110 7.53 -20.12 -5.78
N PRO A 111 8.39 -21.06 -6.20
CA PRO A 111 8.28 -21.66 -7.52
C PRO A 111 6.88 -22.27 -7.73
N GLY A 112 6.19 -21.86 -8.80
CA GLY A 112 4.81 -22.29 -9.07
C GLY A 112 3.73 -21.43 -8.42
N ALA A 113 4.09 -20.33 -7.75
CA ALA A 113 3.13 -19.33 -7.30
C ALA A 113 2.26 -18.82 -8.47
N PRO A 114 0.98 -18.50 -8.22
CA PRO A 114 0.06 -18.03 -9.25
C PRO A 114 0.47 -16.63 -9.75
N MET A 115 1.33 -16.59 -10.77
CA MET A 115 1.99 -15.38 -11.25
C MET A 115 1.01 -14.27 -11.65
N HIS A 116 -0.15 -14.63 -12.20
CA HIS A 116 -1.19 -13.67 -12.56
C HIS A 116 -1.78 -12.97 -11.32
N ALA A 117 -1.99 -13.72 -10.23
CA ALA A 117 -2.47 -13.14 -8.97
C ALA A 117 -1.40 -12.25 -8.34
N ALA A 118 -0.13 -12.66 -8.38
CA ALA A 118 0.99 -11.85 -7.89
C ALA A 118 1.11 -10.51 -8.63
N LEU A 119 0.95 -10.51 -9.95
CA LEU A 119 0.91 -9.27 -10.76
C LEU A 119 -0.25 -8.35 -10.34
N GLY A 120 -1.46 -8.90 -10.18
CA GLY A 120 -2.60 -8.12 -9.71
C GLY A 120 -2.38 -7.51 -8.32
N ILE A 121 -1.84 -8.30 -7.39
CA ILE A 121 -1.54 -7.81 -6.03
C ILE A 121 -0.43 -6.74 -6.06
N ALA A 122 0.61 -6.90 -6.87
CA ALA A 122 1.66 -5.90 -7.00
C ALA A 122 1.13 -4.58 -7.55
N ALA A 123 0.34 -4.63 -8.63
CA ALA A 123 -0.28 -3.46 -9.23
C ALA A 123 -1.23 -2.74 -8.26
N ASP A 124 -2.09 -3.48 -7.56
CA ASP A 124 -3.01 -2.93 -6.56
C ASP A 124 -2.23 -2.31 -5.39
N HIS A 125 -1.18 -2.97 -4.91
CA HIS A 125 -0.35 -2.45 -3.82
C HIS A 125 0.38 -1.16 -4.22
N LEU A 126 0.91 -1.10 -5.45
CA LEU A 126 1.50 0.12 -6.00
C LEU A 126 0.47 1.26 -6.06
N ALA A 127 -0.78 0.97 -6.43
CA ALA A 127 -1.86 1.98 -6.47
C ALA A 127 -2.18 2.56 -5.09
N TRP A 128 -2.24 1.71 -4.08
CA TRP A 128 -2.41 2.15 -2.70
C TRP A 128 -1.23 2.99 -2.19
N LEU A 129 0.00 2.65 -2.59
CA LEU A 129 1.20 3.43 -2.25
C LEU A 129 1.17 4.81 -2.91
N GLU A 130 0.91 4.88 -4.21
CA GLU A 130 0.84 6.16 -4.93
C GLU A 130 -0.27 7.06 -4.40
N LEU A 131 -1.45 6.49 -4.11
CA LEU A 131 -2.53 7.25 -3.48
C LEU A 131 -2.14 7.75 -2.08
N THR A 132 -1.39 6.96 -1.31
CA THR A 132 -0.90 7.39 0.01
C THR A 132 -0.01 8.62 -0.11
N HIS A 133 0.89 8.64 -1.09
CA HIS A 133 1.73 9.81 -1.37
C HIS A 133 0.91 11.06 -1.70
N VAL A 134 -0.11 10.92 -2.56
CA VAL A 134 -1.03 12.03 -2.90
C VAL A 134 -1.75 12.53 -1.66
N ASP A 135 -2.23 11.63 -0.81
CA ASP A 135 -2.97 11.95 0.42
C ASP A 135 -2.11 12.60 1.51
N LEU A 136 -0.80 12.33 1.53
CA LEU A 136 0.14 12.98 2.44
C LEU A 136 0.59 14.37 1.97
N ALA A 137 0.31 14.72 0.70
CA ALA A 137 0.74 15.94 0.01
C ALA A 137 2.26 16.08 -0.14
N ASP A 138 2.99 14.97 -0.29
CA ASP A 138 4.47 14.94 -0.27
C ASP A 138 5.12 15.38 -1.60
N ASP A 139 4.56 16.35 -2.33
CA ASP A 139 5.00 16.80 -3.68
C ASP A 139 5.27 15.62 -4.64
N TYR A 140 4.45 14.56 -4.54
CA TYR A 140 4.57 13.36 -5.35
C TYR A 140 3.85 13.51 -6.69
N ASP A 141 4.62 13.48 -7.78
CA ASP A 141 4.05 13.36 -9.13
C ASP A 141 3.75 11.89 -9.44
N VAL A 142 2.47 11.58 -9.63
CA VAL A 142 1.98 10.23 -9.97
C VAL A 142 2.52 9.88 -11.34
N THR A 143 3.42 8.90 -11.40
CA THR A 143 4.28 8.73 -12.58
C THR A 143 4.11 7.40 -13.30
N HIS A 144 3.50 6.38 -12.66
CA HIS A 144 3.70 5.00 -13.14
C HIS A 144 2.47 4.08 -13.17
N ILE A 145 1.32 4.45 -12.61
CA ILE A 145 0.10 3.65 -12.71
C ILE A 145 -0.88 4.30 -13.69
N PRO A 146 -1.56 3.52 -14.56
CA PRO A 146 -2.66 4.05 -15.34
C PRO A 146 -3.74 4.61 -14.41
N ASN A 147 -4.09 5.90 -14.64
CA ASN A 147 -5.14 6.65 -13.95
C ASN A 147 -6.39 5.85 -13.52
N PRO A 148 -6.96 4.92 -14.32
CA PRO A 148 -8.13 4.14 -13.90
C PRO A 148 -7.97 3.32 -12.62
N ALA A 149 -6.77 2.81 -12.28
CA ALA A 149 -6.58 2.06 -11.03
C ALA A 149 -6.59 3.00 -9.81
N LEU A 150 -5.99 4.18 -9.95
CA LEU A 150 -6.05 5.22 -8.93
C LEU A 150 -7.47 5.78 -8.79
N ASP A 151 -8.17 6.02 -9.90
CA ASP A 151 -9.57 6.42 -9.92
C ASP A 151 -10.46 5.36 -9.24
N ALA A 152 -10.20 4.07 -9.47
CA ALA A 152 -10.95 2.99 -8.85
C ALA A 152 -10.73 2.92 -7.33
N VAL A 153 -9.48 3.10 -6.87
CA VAL A 153 -9.18 3.15 -5.43
C VAL A 153 -9.77 4.41 -4.80
N ALA A 154 -9.66 5.57 -5.45
CA ALA A 154 -10.28 6.82 -4.99
C ALA A 154 -11.80 6.71 -4.93
N ALA A 155 -12.44 6.11 -5.93
CA ALA A 155 -13.88 5.84 -5.93
C ALA A 155 -14.29 4.87 -4.82
N HIS A 156 -13.53 3.80 -4.61
CA HIS A 156 -13.76 2.85 -3.51
C HIS A 156 -13.73 3.55 -2.15
N LEU A 157 -12.84 4.51 -1.97
CA LEU A 157 -12.74 5.30 -0.74
C LEU A 157 -13.90 6.28 -0.59
N HIS A 158 -14.32 6.93 -1.67
CA HIS A 158 -15.47 7.84 -1.68
C HIS A 158 -16.79 7.11 -1.39
N ASP A 159 -16.91 5.85 -1.81
CA ASP A 159 -18.10 5.03 -1.53
C ASP A 159 -18.11 4.50 -0.07
N GLN A 160 -16.93 4.25 0.51
CA GLN A 160 -16.80 3.90 1.93
C GLN A 160 -17.08 5.06 2.90
N THR A 161 -17.20 6.30 2.43
CA THR A 161 -17.73 7.40 3.27
C THR A 161 -19.20 7.20 3.68
N ASN A 162 -19.92 6.24 3.07
CA ASN A 162 -21.23 5.75 3.53
C ASN A 162 -21.14 4.53 4.48
N SER A 163 -19.94 4.17 4.94
CA SER A 163 -19.70 3.11 5.94
C SER A 163 -20.17 3.59 7.33
N PRO A 164 -20.73 2.70 8.18
CA PRO A 164 -21.31 3.04 9.50
C PRO A 164 -20.36 3.68 10.54
N PHE A 165 -19.12 4.03 10.16
CA PHE A 165 -18.12 4.71 10.98
C PHE A 165 -17.91 6.20 10.63
N ALA A 166 -18.75 6.77 9.77
CA ALA A 166 -18.79 8.21 9.48
C ALA A 166 -18.93 9.19 10.68
N PRO A 167 -19.44 8.83 11.88
CA PRO A 167 -19.61 9.84 12.93
C PRO A 167 -18.37 10.08 13.80
N LEU A 168 -17.22 9.42 13.56
CA LEU A 168 -16.01 9.64 14.36
C LEU A 168 -15.17 10.87 13.95
N VAL A 169 -15.60 11.62 12.92
CA VAL A 169 -14.96 12.88 12.49
C VAL A 169 -15.64 14.12 13.11
N ALA A 170 -16.71 13.95 13.89
CA ALA A 170 -17.50 15.05 14.46
C ALA A 170 -17.44 15.17 16.00
N ALA A 171 -16.41 14.63 16.65
CA ALA A 171 -16.21 14.74 18.11
C ALA A 171 -14.84 15.32 18.47
#